data_AF-A0A2K3NBG0-F1
#
_entry.id   AF-A0A2K3NBG0-F1
#
_cell.length_a   1.000
_cell.length_b   1.000
_cell.length_c   1.000
_cell.angle_alpha   90.00
_cell.angle_beta   90.00
_cell.angle_gamma   90.00
#
_symmetry.space_group_name_H-M   'P 1'
#
loop_
_entity.id
_entity.type
_entity.pdbx_description
1 polymer ?
#
loop_
_entity_poly.entity_id
_entity_poly.type
_entity_poly.pdbx_seq_one_letter_code
_entity_poly.pdbx_strand_id
1 'polypeptide(L)' 'MVLVDCGGGRYPCKLTFGVDPDGKVTCKVSDGWVDLCIVQGVSLDDNVTFRVPEPSYNYVIYELKFKYQYAP' A
#
# COMPACT_ATOMS: atom_id res chain seq x y z
N MET A 1 4.83 8.57 -5.40
CA MET A 1 5.15 7.17 -5.04
C MET A 1 4.41 6.26 -6.01
N VAL A 2 4.91 5.07 -6.31
CA VAL A 2 4.19 4.10 -7.15
C VAL A 2 4.10 2.78 -6.40
N LEU A 3 2.88 2.29 -6.22
CA LEU A 3 2.63 0.93 -5.73
C LEU A 3 2.66 -0.03 -6.89
N VAL A 4 3.25 -1.20 -6.68
CA VAL A 4 3.31 -2.24 -7.71
C VAL A 4 2.83 -3.57 -7.14
N ASP A 5 1.85 -4.16 -7.80
CA ASP A 5 1.31 -5.47 -7.41
C ASP A 5 2.18 -6.63 -7.90
N CYS A 6 1.83 -7.85 -7.47
CA CYS A 6 2.55 -9.06 -7.86
C CYS A 6 2.45 -9.39 -9.36
N GLY A 7 1.48 -8.81 -10.07
CA GLY A 7 1.35 -8.92 -11.53
C GLY A 7 2.14 -7.86 -12.29
N GLY A 8 2.82 -6.94 -11.59
CA GLY A 8 3.55 -5.82 -12.19
C GLY A 8 2.68 -4.62 -12.55
N GLY A 9 1.39 -4.62 -12.16
CA GLY A 9 0.50 -3.48 -12.31
C GLY A 9 1.01 -2.30 -11.49
N ARG A 10 1.03 -1.10 -12.09
CA ARG A 10 1.63 0.11 -11.48
C ARG A 10 0.54 1.12 -11.17
N TYR A 11 0.52 1.57 -9.92
CA TYR A 11 -0.52 2.45 -9.40
C TYR A 11 0.13 3.71 -8.82
N PRO A 12 0.16 4.82 -9.58
CA PRO A 12 0.66 6.10 -9.09
C PRO A 12 -0.16 6.57 -7.90
N CYS A 13 0.51 6.78 -6.78
CA CYS A 13 -0.11 7.19 -5.52
C CYS A 13 0.36 8.58 -5.10
N LYS A 14 -0.57 9.32 -4.50
CA LYS A 14 -0.29 10.59 -3.84
C LYS A 14 -0.04 10.36 -2.36
N LEU A 15 1.01 10.98 -1.84
CA LEU A 15 1.33 11.00 -0.42
C LEU A 15 0.99 12.37 0.14
N THR A 16 0.21 12.38 1.21
CA THR A 16 -0.07 13.59 1.98
C THR A 16 0.46 13.40 3.38
N PHE A 17 1.39 14.25 3.78
CA PHE A 17 1.98 14.23 5.11
C PHE A 17 1.23 15.16 6.05
N GLY A 18 1.14 14.77 7.31
CA GLY A 18 0.55 15.56 8.37
C GLY A 18 1.17 15.21 9.71
N VAL A 19 0.66 15.84 10.75
CA VAL A 19 0.99 15.55 12.14
C VAL A 19 -0.32 15.21 12.83
N ASP A 20 -0.35 14.08 13.54
CA ASP A 20 -1.52 13.69 14.33
C ASP A 20 -1.59 14.50 15.64
N PRO A 21 -2.69 14.38 16.41
CA PRO A 21 -2.83 15.07 17.69
C PRO A 21 -1.76 14.72 18.73
N ASP A 22 -1.08 13.57 18.59
CA ASP A 22 0.01 13.13 19.47
C ASP A 22 1.38 13.70 19.04
N GLY A 23 1.41 14.52 17.98
CA GLY A 23 2.64 15.07 17.43
C GLY A 23 3.43 14.10 16.54
N LYS A 24 2.86 12.94 16.19
CA LYS A 24 3.52 11.97 15.31
C LYS A 24 3.27 12.33 13.86
N VAL A 25 4.31 12.16 13.04
CA VAL A 25 4.18 12.33 11.59
C VAL A 25 3.31 11.21 11.06
N THR A 26 2.24 11.59 10.37
CA THR A 26 1.37 10.67 9.64
C THR A 26 1.52 10.87 8.14
N CYS A 27 1.34 9.79 7.39
CA CYS A 27 1.33 9.81 5.94
C CYS A 27 0.05 9.12 5.46
N LYS A 28 -0.71 9.81 4.62
CA LYS A 28 -1.88 9.26 3.94
C LYS A 28 -1.53 8.96 2.49
N VAL A 29 -1.85 7.75 2.05
CA VAL A 29 -1.73 7.32 0.65
C VAL A 29 -3.10 7.39 0.00
N SER A 30 -3.22 8.07 -1.14
CA SER A 30 -4.47 8.20 -1.90
C SER A 30 -4.26 7.94 -3.39
N ASP A 31 -5.35 8.02 -4.14
CA ASP A 31 -5.43 7.80 -5.59
C ASP A 31 -5.18 6.33 -5.96
N GLY A 32 -4.04 5.98 -6.58
CA GLY A 32 -3.78 4.63 -7.07
C GLY A 32 -3.86 3.51 -6.01
N TRP A 33 -3.83 3.85 -4.72
CA TRP A 33 -4.16 2.91 -3.65
C TRP A 33 -5.57 2.33 -3.79
N VAL A 34 -6.57 3.15 -4.12
CA VAL A 34 -7.97 2.72 -4.25
C VAL A 34 -8.13 1.75 -5.42
N ASP A 35 -7.52 2.07 -6.55
CA ASP A 35 -7.54 1.21 -7.75
C ASP A 35 -6.88 -0.15 -7.47
N LEU A 36 -5.73 -0.13 -6.77
CA LEU A 36 -5.04 -1.34 -6.34
C LEU A 36 -5.91 -2.19 -5.41
N CYS A 37 -6.60 -1.56 -4.45
CA CYS A 37 -7.52 -2.26 -3.55
C CYS A 37 -8.65 -2.94 -4.33
N ILE A 38 -9.23 -2.28 -5.33
CA ILE A 38 -10.29 -2.85 -6.16
C ILE A 38 -9.78 -4.05 -6.95
N VAL A 39 -8.62 -3.92 -7.62
CA VAL A 39 -8.04 -5.00 -8.44
C VAL A 39 -7.67 -6.22 -7.59
N GLN A 40 -7.16 -6.00 -6.39
CA GLN A 40 -6.73 -7.06 -5.49
C GLN A 40 -7.86 -7.58 -4.57
N GLY A 41 -9.06 -6.99 -4.64
CA GLY A 41 -10.22 -7.40 -3.83
C GLY A 41 -10.08 -7.09 -2.34
N VAL A 42 -9.34 -6.04 -1.98
CA VAL A 42 -9.07 -5.65 -0.59
C VAL A 42 -10.33 -5.13 0.09
N SER A 43 -10.66 -5.71 1.23
CA SER A 43 -11.74 -5.29 2.12
C SER A 43 -11.20 -4.54 3.35
N LEU A 44 -12.10 -3.89 4.10
CA LEU A 44 -11.73 -2.98 5.20
C LEU A 44 -10.93 -3.66 6.32
N ASP A 45 -11.12 -4.96 6.52
CA ASP A 45 -10.49 -5.75 7.58
C ASP A 45 -9.26 -6.55 7.10
N ASP A 46 -8.89 -6.40 5.82
CA ASP A 46 -7.76 -7.12 5.26
C ASP A 46 -6.44 -6.52 5.71
N ASN A 47 -5.52 -7.41 6.09
CA ASN A 47 -4.16 -7.02 6.41
C ASN A 47 -3.34 -6.90 5.13
N VAL A 48 -2.86 -5.69 4.87
CA VAL A 48 -1.98 -5.40 3.74
C VAL A 48 -0.54 -5.24 4.21
N THR A 49 0.36 -6.04 3.66
CA THR A 49 1.80 -5.93 3.90
C THR A 49 2.48 -5.30 2.70
N PHE A 50 3.19 -4.20 2.93
CA PHE A 50 4.03 -3.52 1.93
C PHE A 50 5.50 -3.94 2.07
N ARG A 51 6.23 -4.10 0.97
CA ARG A 51 7.69 -4.32 0.94
C ARG A 51 8.40 -3.34 0.03
N VAL A 52 9.67 -3.06 0.31
CA VAL A 52 10.49 -2.19 -0.54
C VAL A 52 11.65 -3.05 -1.05
N PRO A 53 11.76 -3.34 -2.34
CA PRO A 53 12.89 -4.09 -2.86
C PRO A 53 14.15 -3.23 -2.83
N GLU A 54 15.27 -3.82 -2.42
CA GLU A 54 16.59 -3.23 -2.54
C GLU A 54 17.30 -3.71 -3.82
N PRO A 55 18.15 -2.88 -4.45
CA PRO A 55 18.45 -1.49 -4.11
C PRO A 55 17.29 -0.55 -4.47
N SER A 56 16.88 0.27 -3.50
CA SER A 56 15.66 1.09 -3.55
C SER A 56 15.85 2.38 -4.36
N TYR A 57 16.11 2.24 -5.66
CA TYR A 57 16.01 3.38 -6.56
C TYR A 57 14.53 3.70 -6.82
N ASN A 58 14.12 4.94 -6.52
CA ASN A 58 12.85 5.56 -6.93
C ASN A 58 11.58 5.29 -6.09
N TYR A 59 11.67 4.98 -4.79
CA TYR A 59 10.50 4.94 -3.88
C TYR A 59 9.38 3.99 -4.34
N VAL A 60 9.75 2.86 -4.95
CA VAL A 60 8.79 1.86 -5.41
C VAL A 60 8.57 0.84 -4.29
N ILE A 61 7.32 0.70 -3.86
CA ILE A 61 6.92 -0.24 -2.81
C ILE A 61 6.17 -1.38 -3.50
N TYR A 62 6.68 -2.59 -3.37
CA TYR A 62 6.12 -3.82 -3.90
C TYR A 62 5.47 -4.65 -2.82
N GLU A 63 4.56 -5.50 -3.25
CA GLU A 63 3.94 -6.57 -2.49
C GLU A 63 2.70 -6.09 -1.72
N LEU A 64 1.57 -6.69 -2.08
CA LEU A 64 0.47 -7.01 -1.19
C LEU A 64 0.52 -8.52 -1.00
N LYS A 65 0.76 -8.98 0.23
CA LYS A 65 0.53 -10.38 0.61
C LYS A 65 -0.73 -10.48 1.45
N PHE A 66 -1.76 -11.11 0.90
CA PHE A 66 -2.94 -11.51 1.64
C PHE A 66 -2.63 -12.80 2.39
N LYS A 67 -2.68 -12.76 3.72
CA LYS A 67 -2.91 -13.98 4.50
C LYS A 67 -4.41 -14.18 4.53
N TYR A 68 -4.93 -15.09 3.71
CA TYR A 68 -6.21 -15.72 4.01
C TYR A 68 -6.06 -16.46 5.34
N GLN A 69 -6.40 -15.82 6.46
CA GLN A 69 -6.75 -16.57 7.66
C GLN A 69 -8.14 -17.15 7.40
N TYR A 70 -8.17 -18.39 6.89
CA TYR A 70 -9.30 -19.26 7.17
C TYR A 70 -9.35 -19.40 8.71
N ALA A 71 -10.24 -18.64 9.33
CA ALA A 71 -10.76 -18.95 10.66
C ALA A 71 -11.95 -19.91 10.46
N PRO A 72 -12.15 -20.85 11.39
CA PRO A 72 -12.54 -22.25 11.14
C PRO A 72 -13.90 -22.48 10.49
#